data_AF-A4VBA1-F1
#
_entry.id   AF-A4VBA1-F1
#
_cell.length_a   1.000
_cell.length_b   1.000
_cell.length_c   1.000
_cell.angle_alpha   90.00
_cell.angle_beta   90.00
_cell.angle_gamma   90.00
#
_symmetry.space_group_name_H-M   'P 1'
#
loop_
_entity.id
_entity.type
_entity.pdbx_description
1 polymer ?
#
loop_
_entity_poly.entity_id
_entity_poly.type
_entity_poly.pdbx_seq_one_letter_code
_entity_poly.pdbx_strand_id
1 'polypeptide(L)' 'VDLENADPSCFRPCPMIYNPVCGSNGTFRQQFSNECEMNLFNCVYSALVKKSWRILKAGKCTQGSDGW' A
#
# COMPACT_ATOMS: atom_id res chain seq x y z
N VAL A 1 -6.84 -5.34 14.01
CA VAL A 1 -7.74 -4.77 12.98
C VAL A 1 -9.13 -5.13 13.44
N ASP A 2 -9.92 -4.16 13.87
CA ASP A 2 -11.28 -4.43 14.32
C ASP A 2 -12.13 -4.68 13.06
N LEU A 3 -12.49 -5.95 12.85
CA LEU A 3 -13.19 -6.43 11.65
C LEU A 3 -14.56 -5.79 11.44
N GLU A 4 -15.10 -5.08 12.44
CA GLU A 4 -16.38 -4.36 12.36
C GLU A 4 -16.36 -3.16 11.42
N ASN A 5 -15.19 -2.55 11.15
CA ASN A 5 -15.08 -1.37 10.29
C ASN A 5 -14.40 -1.64 8.94
N ALA A 6 -14.07 -2.90 8.64
CA ALA A 6 -13.51 -3.28 7.35
C ALA A 6 -14.63 -3.37 6.31
N ASP A 7 -14.56 -2.57 5.25
CA ASP A 7 -15.49 -2.67 4.13
C ASP A 7 -15.31 -4.03 3.42
N PRO A 8 -16.32 -4.92 3.44
CA PRO A 8 -16.21 -6.24 2.83
C PRO A 8 -15.95 -6.21 1.32
N SER A 9 -16.32 -5.12 0.65
CA SER A 9 -16.12 -4.95 -0.80
C SER A 9 -14.65 -4.81 -1.20
N CYS A 10 -13.78 -4.54 -0.21
CA CYS A 10 -12.34 -4.45 -0.38
C CYS A 10 -11.66 -5.82 -0.49
N PHE A 11 -12.24 -6.89 0.05
CA PHE A 11 -11.60 -8.22 0.05
C PHE A 11 -11.60 -8.82 -1.35
N ARG A 12 -10.56 -8.48 -2.12
CA ARG A 12 -10.30 -8.99 -3.45
C ARG A 12 -8.96 -9.72 -3.43
N PRO A 13 -8.89 -10.94 -3.99
CA PRO A 13 -7.63 -11.68 -4.03
C PRO A 13 -6.63 -10.95 -4.92
N CYS A 14 -5.38 -10.86 -4.45
CA CYS A 14 -4.26 -10.39 -5.26
C CYS A 14 -3.50 -11.57 -5.86
N PRO A 15 -2.93 -11.43 -7.06
CA PRO A 15 -2.06 -12.44 -7.64
C PRO A 15 -0.80 -12.60 -6.79
N MET A 16 -0.27 -13.82 -6.69
CA MET A 16 1.00 -14.12 -6.00
C MET A 16 2.23 -13.75 -6.86
N ILE A 17 2.16 -12.63 -7.56
CA ILE A 17 3.26 -12.13 -8.40
C ILE A 17 4.07 -11.13 -7.58
N TYR A 18 5.38 -11.37 -7.50
CA TYR A 18 6.31 -10.44 -6.89
C TYR A 18 6.75 -9.39 -7.91
N ASN A 19 6.16 -8.19 -7.80
CA ASN A 19 6.49 -7.03 -8.63
C ASN A 19 6.48 -5.78 -7.75
N PRO A 20 7.51 -5.56 -6.92
CA PRO A 20 7.44 -4.64 -5.80
C PRO A 20 7.21 -3.20 -6.26
N VAL A 21 6.51 -2.44 -5.42
CA VAL A 21 6.33 -0.98 -5.60
C VAL A 21 6.69 -0.26 -4.31
N CYS A 22 7.29 0.93 -4.44
CA CYS A 22 7.52 1.82 -3.31
C CYS A 22 6.36 2.80 -3.24
N GLY A 23 5.55 2.69 -2.19
CA GLY A 23 4.44 3.60 -1.91
C GLY A 23 4.78 4.65 -0.87
N SER A 24 4.06 5.77 -0.86
CA SER A 24 4.10 6.77 0.20
C SER A 24 2.73 7.33 0.52
N ASN A 25 2.49 7.63 1.80
CA ASN A 25 1.31 8.34 2.28
C ASN A 25 1.60 9.81 2.63
N GLY A 26 2.70 10.38 2.11
CA GLY A 26 3.17 11.73 2.38
C GLY A 26 4.00 11.89 3.65
N THR A 27 3.87 10.98 4.63
CA THR A 27 4.71 10.97 5.84
C THR A 27 5.72 9.82 5.83
N PHE A 28 5.28 8.65 5.37
CA PHE A 28 6.06 7.41 5.39
C PHE A 28 6.22 6.84 3.99
N ARG A 29 7.23 5.98 3.85
CA ARG A 29 7.44 5.15 2.66
C ARG A 29 7.42 3.68 3.06
N GLN A 30 6.81 2.87 2.23
CA GLN A 30 6.68 1.44 2.45
C GLN A 30 6.72 0.71 1.11
N GLN A 31 7.39 -0.43 1.10
CA GLN A 31 7.37 -1.33 -0.03
C GLN A 31 6.14 -2.24 0.05
N PHE A 32 5.44 -2.42 -1.06
CA PHE A 32 4.39 -3.40 -1.25
C PHE A 32 4.86 -4.48 -2.22
N SER A 33 4.43 -5.73 -2.06
CA SER A 33 4.90 -6.86 -2.89
C SER A 33 4.47 -6.73 -4.35
N ASN A 34 3.32 -6.08 -4.57
CA ASN A 34 2.84 -5.62 -5.85
C ASN A 34 1.81 -4.48 -5.67
N GLU A 35 1.41 -3.89 -6.79
CA GLU A 35 0.41 -2.81 -6.82
C GLU A 35 -0.97 -3.25 -6.31
N CYS A 36 -1.37 -4.50 -6.55
CA CYS A 36 -2.65 -5.01 -6.05
C CYS A 36 -2.68 -4.99 -4.52
N GLU A 37 -1.62 -5.46 -3.86
CA GLU A 37 -1.52 -5.44 -2.39
C GLU A 37 -1.57 -4.02 -1.83
N MET A 38 -0.97 -3.04 -2.51
CA MET A 38 -1.07 -1.64 -2.10
C MET A 38 -2.52 -1.12 -2.22
N ASN A 39 -3.22 -1.48 -3.29
CA ASN A 39 -4.61 -1.07 -3.49
C ASN A 39 -5.56 -1.72 -2.48
N LEU A 40 -5.35 -3.00 -2.16
CA LEU A 40 -6.05 -3.70 -1.09
C LEU A 40 -5.78 -3.03 0.27
N PHE A 41 -4.52 -2.71 0.55
CA PHE A 41 -4.15 -1.99 1.76
C PHE A 41 -4.86 -0.65 1.84
N ASN A 42 -4.89 0.13 0.75
CA ASN A 42 -5.65 1.38 0.70
C ASN A 42 -7.13 1.12 0.99
N CYS A 43 -7.76 0.17 0.33
CA CYS A 43 -9.19 -0.09 0.52
C CYS A 43 -9.51 -0.43 1.98
N VAL A 44 -8.75 -1.35 2.60
CA VAL A 44 -9.02 -1.83 3.97
C VAL A 44 -8.56 -0.84 5.05
N TYR A 45 -7.36 -0.27 4.93
CA TYR A 45 -6.75 0.54 5.99
C TYR A 45 -6.99 2.04 5.83
N SER A 46 -7.10 2.58 4.61
CA SER A 46 -7.26 4.04 4.45
C SER A 46 -8.61 4.54 4.94
N ALA A 47 -9.63 3.67 4.99
CA ALA A 47 -10.90 3.94 5.67
C ALA A 47 -10.73 4.19 7.19
N LEU A 48 -9.75 3.53 7.82
CA LEU A 48 -9.49 3.63 9.26
C LEU A 48 -8.58 4.82 9.61
N VAL A 49 -7.50 5.02 8.85
CA VAL A 49 -6.47 6.03 9.17
C VAL A 49 -6.57 7.32 8.35
N LYS A 50 -7.55 7.43 7.44
CA LYS A 50 -7.76 8.57 6.52
C LYS A 50 -6.49 8.98 5.74
N LYS A 51 -5.60 8.02 5.48
CA LYS A 51 -4.38 8.20 4.70
C LYS A 51 -4.31 7.17 3.60
N SER A 52 -4.09 7.63 2.37
CA SER A 52 -3.94 6.78 1.19
C SER A 52 -2.49 6.74 0.74
N TRP A 53 -2.00 5.55 0.43
CA TRP A 53 -0.70 5.32 -0.17
C TRP A 53 -0.77 5.52 -1.67
N ARG A 54 0.22 6.21 -2.23
CA ARG A 54 0.41 6.39 -3.67
C ARG A 54 1.73 5.76 -4.08
N ILE A 55 1.78 5.17 -5.27
CA ILE A 55 3.04 4.67 -5.84
C ILE A 55 3.95 5.87 -6.09
N LEU A 56 5.15 5.84 -5.50
CA LEU A 56 6.24 6.75 -5.83
C LEU A 56 7.03 6.23 -7.02
N LYS A 57 7.41 4.94 -6.98
CA LYS A 57 8.16 4.28 -8.04
C LYS A 57 7.89 2.79 -8.09
N ALA A 58 8.06 2.21 -9.27
CA ALA A 58 8.20 0.78 -9.43
C ALA A 58 9.50 0.30 -8.77
N GLY A 59 9.48 -0.93 -8.26
CA GLY A 59 10.59 -1.52 -7.54
C GLY A 59 10.55 -1.30 -6.03
N LYS A 60 11.62 -1.74 -5.35
CA LYS A 60 11.78 -1.62 -3.90
C LYS A 60 11.99 -0.16 -3.49
N CYS A 61 11.62 0.17 -2.25
CA CYS A 61 12.08 1.43 -1.66
C CYS A 61 13.60 1.34 -1.40
N THR A 62 14.37 2.23 -1.99
CA THR A 62 15.80 2.37 -1.68
C THR A 62 15.92 3.24 -0.43
N GLN A 63 16.65 2.76 0.58
CA GLN A 63 17.04 3.63 1.70
C GLN A 63 18.06 4.63 1.15
N GLY A 64 17.70 5.91 1.10
CA GLY A 64 18.67 7.02 1.04
C GLY A 64 19.12 7.56 -0.32
N SER A 65 18.51 7.20 -1.48
CA SER A 65 18.94 7.76 -2.77
C SER A 65 18.07 8.89 -3.32
N ASP A 66 16.89 9.12 -2.75
CA ASP A 66 15.90 10.01 -3.37
C ASP A 66 15.84 11.40 -2.72
N GLY A 67 16.85 11.79 -1.93
CA GLY A 67 17.03 13.15 -1.38
C GLY A 67 15.81 13.72 -0.65
N TRP A 68 15.66 13.42 0.63
CA TRP A 68 14.69 14.04 1.54
C TRP A 68 15.36 14.33 2.88
#